data_AF-A0A2W1JBY0-F1
#
_entry.id   AF-A0A2W1JBY0-F1
#
_cell.length_a   1.000
_cell.length_b   1.000
_cell.length_c   1.000
_cell.angle_alpha   90.00
_cell.angle_beta   90.00
_cell.angle_gamma   90.00
#
_symmetry.space_group_name_H-M   'P 1'
#
loop_
_entity.id
_entity.type
_entity.pdbx_description
1 polymer ?
#
loop_
_entity_poly.entity_id
_entity_poly.type
_entity_poly.pdbx_seq_one_letter_code
_entity_poly.pdbx_strand_id
1 'polypeptide(L)'
;MDKISETAYLVALHRALESERSDALFHDPFARLLLGNRGQQLTYILGDQERNRDAIAIRTRVMDDLILKLVGTGEVNLVLNLGAGLDTRPYRLPLPPSLNWVEVDLPDLMAEKERKLQLHRPQCRLQRVSLDLVNTRFRQELLDQVNATAKQTLVITEGLLGYLSEAQVTQLAEDLQRQCNLRWWLFELLPPLFLQQWQQSNEGKIYRDYFNQGRPAFKFAPEQGTKFFQALGWEVSELRSLWTAARQFQRLHGQLKVLAPCLRWFAPQSWQAMTEGSSIVMLEHATSHGTLDPNPAAPGALMAAV
;
A
#
# COMPACT_ATOMS: atom_id res chain seq x y z
N MET A 1 -21.06 -11.27 -0.77
CA MET A 1 -19.61 -11.00 -0.73
C MET A 1 -19.31 -9.90 -1.71
N ASP A 2 -18.75 -8.80 -1.22
CA ASP A 2 -18.50 -7.60 -2.02
C ASP A 2 -17.34 -7.84 -3.00
N LYS A 3 -17.51 -7.48 -4.28
CA LYS A 3 -16.63 -7.97 -5.37
C LYS A 3 -15.23 -7.34 -5.37
N ILE A 4 -15.02 -6.25 -4.63
CA ILE A 4 -13.69 -5.64 -4.42
C ILE A 4 -12.75 -6.65 -3.73
N SER A 5 -13.27 -7.55 -2.89
CA SER A 5 -12.45 -8.59 -2.27
C SER A 5 -11.76 -9.53 -3.28
N GLU A 6 -12.27 -9.64 -4.51
CA GLU A 6 -11.71 -10.53 -5.54
C GLU A 6 -10.34 -10.05 -6.06
N THR A 7 -10.05 -8.73 -6.05
CA THR A 7 -8.72 -8.21 -6.40
C THR A 7 -7.68 -8.64 -5.36
N ALA A 8 -8.04 -8.72 -4.09
CA ALA A 8 -7.14 -9.17 -3.03
C ALA A 8 -6.70 -10.63 -3.26
N TYR A 9 -7.61 -11.48 -3.76
CA TYR A 9 -7.28 -12.86 -4.16
C TYR A 9 -6.37 -12.90 -5.40
N LEU A 10 -6.60 -12.03 -6.40
CA LEU A 10 -5.72 -11.92 -7.56
C LEU A 10 -4.28 -11.57 -7.16
N VAL A 11 -4.12 -10.54 -6.31
CA VAL A 11 -2.80 -10.12 -5.83
C VAL A 11 -2.16 -11.24 -5.01
N ALA A 12 -2.92 -11.92 -4.14
CA ALA A 12 -2.42 -13.08 -3.40
C ALA A 12 -1.97 -14.23 -4.33
N LEU A 13 -2.69 -14.50 -5.42
CA LEU A 13 -2.29 -15.49 -6.42
C LEU A 13 -0.95 -15.14 -7.06
N HIS A 14 -0.76 -13.88 -7.47
CA HIS A 14 0.53 -13.45 -8.03
C HIS A 14 1.68 -13.58 -7.03
N ARG A 15 1.46 -13.27 -5.75
CA ARG A 15 2.49 -13.49 -4.70
C ARG A 15 2.79 -14.97 -4.46
N ALA A 16 1.77 -15.84 -4.48
CA ALA A 16 1.95 -17.28 -4.38
C ALA A 16 2.79 -17.81 -5.55
N LEU A 17 2.46 -17.40 -6.78
CA LEU A 17 3.22 -17.77 -7.97
C LEU A 17 4.65 -17.24 -7.91
N GLU A 18 4.88 -16.00 -7.50
CA GLU A 18 6.25 -15.47 -7.30
C GLU A 18 7.05 -16.33 -6.33
N SER A 19 6.43 -16.76 -5.23
CA SER A 19 7.08 -17.57 -4.19
C SER A 19 7.52 -18.96 -4.67
N GLU A 20 6.92 -19.46 -5.75
CA GLU A 20 7.22 -20.77 -6.35
C GLU A 20 8.34 -20.70 -7.41
N ARG A 21 8.86 -19.50 -7.71
CA ARG A 21 9.99 -19.34 -8.63
C ARG A 21 11.30 -19.76 -7.98
N SER A 22 12.20 -20.30 -8.80
CA SER A 22 13.59 -20.52 -8.40
C SER A 22 14.36 -19.21 -8.21
N ASP A 23 13.95 -18.14 -8.90
CA ASP A 23 14.55 -16.81 -8.86
C ASP A 23 13.63 -15.78 -8.16
N ALA A 24 12.80 -16.23 -7.20
CA ALA A 24 11.80 -15.41 -6.53
C ALA A 24 12.39 -14.14 -5.89
N LEU A 25 11.69 -13.00 -6.03
CA LEU A 25 12.06 -11.75 -5.36
C LEU A 25 11.77 -11.77 -3.85
N PHE A 26 10.79 -12.55 -3.44
CA PHE A 26 10.43 -12.80 -2.04
C PHE A 26 9.66 -14.11 -1.91
N HIS A 27 9.50 -14.59 -0.68
CA HIS A 27 8.65 -15.74 -0.36
C HIS A 27 7.50 -15.31 0.56
N ASP A 28 6.28 -15.59 0.12
CA ASP A 28 5.03 -15.46 0.87
C ASP A 28 4.40 -16.85 1.03
N PRO A 29 4.78 -17.62 2.08
CA PRO A 29 4.30 -18.99 2.25
C PRO A 29 2.80 -19.07 2.58
N PHE A 30 2.19 -17.93 2.94
CA PHE A 30 0.79 -17.84 3.33
C PHE A 30 -0.13 -17.44 2.16
N ALA A 31 0.41 -16.86 1.09
CA ALA A 31 -0.36 -16.46 -0.08
C ALA A 31 -1.19 -17.63 -0.64
N ARG A 32 -0.57 -18.79 -0.87
CA ARG A 32 -1.25 -19.98 -1.41
C ARG A 32 -2.33 -20.50 -0.45
N LEU A 33 -2.04 -20.51 0.85
CA LEU A 33 -2.99 -20.88 1.91
C LEU A 33 -4.23 -19.96 1.90
N LEU A 34 -4.02 -18.65 1.77
CA LEU A 34 -5.11 -17.65 1.77
C LEU A 34 -6.05 -17.78 0.57
N LEU A 35 -5.61 -18.35 -0.55
CA LEU A 35 -6.46 -18.57 -1.72
C LEU A 35 -7.47 -19.71 -1.51
N GLY A 36 -7.12 -20.75 -0.76
CA GLY A 36 -7.91 -21.98 -0.68
C GLY A 36 -8.32 -22.50 -2.07
N ASN A 37 -9.55 -23.02 -2.18
CA ASN A 37 -10.07 -23.54 -3.45
C ASN A 37 -10.28 -22.44 -4.53
N ARG A 38 -10.36 -21.16 -4.15
CA ARG A 38 -10.54 -20.05 -5.11
C ARG A 38 -9.30 -19.83 -5.98
N GLY A 39 -8.10 -20.19 -5.48
CA GLY A 39 -6.86 -20.02 -6.23
C GLY A 39 -6.85 -20.75 -7.57
N GLN A 40 -7.41 -21.96 -7.62
CA GLN A 40 -7.51 -22.75 -8.85
C GLN A 40 -8.48 -22.12 -9.85
N GLN A 41 -9.63 -21.63 -9.39
CA GLN A 41 -10.61 -20.95 -10.23
C GLN A 41 -10.03 -19.67 -10.85
N LEU A 42 -9.32 -18.87 -10.05
CA LEU A 42 -8.68 -17.64 -10.55
C LEU A 42 -7.57 -17.96 -11.56
N THR A 43 -6.73 -18.96 -11.29
CA THR A 43 -5.70 -19.40 -12.24
C THR A 43 -6.31 -19.80 -13.58
N TYR A 44 -7.43 -20.51 -13.56
CA TYR A 44 -8.16 -20.92 -14.76
C TYR A 44 -8.76 -19.72 -15.53
N ILE A 45 -9.34 -18.74 -14.82
CA ILE A 45 -9.98 -17.56 -15.43
C ILE A 45 -8.95 -16.62 -16.06
N LEU A 46 -7.79 -16.46 -15.42
CA LEU A 46 -6.82 -15.43 -15.79
C LEU A 46 -5.79 -15.92 -16.81
N GLY A 47 -5.52 -17.23 -16.86
CA GLY A 47 -4.42 -17.80 -17.64
C GLY A 47 -3.05 -17.41 -17.08
N ASP A 48 -1.98 -17.87 -17.73
CA ASP A 48 -0.60 -17.59 -17.34
C ASP A 48 -0.17 -16.17 -17.78
N GLN A 49 -0.53 -15.16 -16.98
CA GLN A 49 -0.20 -13.76 -17.25
C GLN A 49 1.11 -13.36 -16.56
N GLU A 50 2.25 -13.79 -17.11
CA GLU A 50 3.60 -13.50 -16.58
C GLU A 50 3.81 -12.01 -16.29
N ARG A 51 3.26 -11.11 -17.11
CA ARG A 51 3.44 -9.66 -16.98
C ARG A 51 2.88 -9.08 -15.68
N ASN A 52 1.71 -9.54 -15.24
CA ASN A 52 1.10 -9.05 -14.00
C ASN A 52 1.75 -9.66 -12.76
N ARG A 53 2.22 -10.91 -12.87
CA ARG A 53 3.02 -11.53 -11.82
C ARG A 53 4.25 -10.69 -11.50
N ASP A 54 4.99 -10.25 -12.51
CA ASP A 54 6.19 -9.42 -12.31
C ASP A 54 5.85 -8.05 -11.71
N ALA A 55 4.79 -7.38 -12.19
CA ALA A 55 4.39 -6.07 -11.65
C ALA A 55 4.04 -6.14 -10.15
N ILE A 56 3.24 -7.13 -9.75
CA ILE A 56 2.92 -7.37 -8.33
C ILE A 56 4.16 -7.77 -7.55
N ALA A 57 5.02 -8.63 -8.11
CA ALA A 57 6.24 -9.07 -7.45
C ALA A 57 7.19 -7.90 -7.15
N ILE A 58 7.45 -7.04 -8.15
CA ILE A 58 8.26 -5.83 -8.00
C ILE A 58 7.62 -4.89 -6.97
N ARG A 59 6.30 -4.65 -7.07
CA ARG A 59 5.57 -3.79 -6.15
C ARG A 59 5.71 -4.25 -4.70
N THR A 60 5.43 -5.52 -4.44
CA THR A 60 5.58 -6.13 -3.11
C THR A 60 7.01 -6.01 -2.62
N ARG A 61 8.00 -6.36 -3.46
CA ARG A 61 9.43 -6.33 -3.11
C ARG A 61 9.95 -4.91 -2.81
N VAL A 62 9.49 -3.89 -3.52
CA VAL A 62 9.86 -2.48 -3.26
C VAL A 62 9.23 -1.98 -1.96
N MET A 63 7.95 -2.27 -1.73
CA MET A 63 7.27 -1.86 -0.50
C MET A 63 7.86 -2.57 0.73
N ASP A 64 8.17 -3.87 0.63
CA ASP A 64 8.83 -4.63 1.70
C ASP A 64 10.14 -3.99 2.14
N ASP A 65 10.99 -3.60 1.18
CA ASP A 65 12.26 -2.93 1.48
C ASP A 65 12.08 -1.60 2.18
N LEU A 66 11.11 -0.78 1.75
CA LEU A 66 10.85 0.51 2.38
C LEU A 66 10.28 0.34 3.79
N ILE A 67 9.39 -0.63 3.99
CA ILE A 67 8.85 -0.98 5.32
C ILE A 67 9.98 -1.43 6.24
N LEU A 68 10.82 -2.38 5.80
CA LEU A 68 11.93 -2.89 6.60
C LEU A 68 12.99 -1.83 6.89
N LYS A 69 13.31 -0.98 5.91
CA LYS A 69 14.22 0.16 6.09
C LYS A 69 13.72 1.09 7.19
N LEU A 70 12.44 1.48 7.14
CA LEU A 70 11.86 2.43 8.09
C LEU A 70 11.65 1.80 9.48
N VAL A 71 11.10 0.59 9.56
CA VAL A 71 10.95 -0.14 10.84
C VAL A 71 12.32 -0.38 11.49
N GLY A 72 13.36 -0.63 10.67
CA GLY A 72 14.72 -0.83 11.13
C GLY A 72 15.39 0.39 11.78
N THR A 73 14.86 1.61 11.59
CA THR A 73 15.37 2.81 12.30
C THR A 73 14.97 2.83 13.77
N GLY A 74 13.94 2.06 14.14
CA GLY A 74 13.37 2.04 15.49
C GLY A 74 12.44 3.22 15.80
N GLU A 75 12.23 4.15 14.86
CA GLU A 75 11.30 5.27 15.04
C GLU A 75 9.83 4.81 15.01
N VAL A 76 9.50 3.85 14.13
CA VAL A 76 8.13 3.35 13.97
C VAL A 76 7.83 2.25 15.00
N ASN A 77 6.80 2.47 15.82
CA ASN A 77 6.30 1.47 16.76
C ASN A 77 4.92 0.90 16.38
N LEU A 78 4.28 1.45 15.36
CA LEU A 78 3.02 0.94 14.81
C LEU A 78 3.00 1.03 13.27
N VAL A 79 2.53 -0.04 12.61
CA VAL A 79 2.19 -0.03 11.18
C VAL A 79 0.68 -0.14 11.05
N LEU A 80 0.05 0.83 10.38
CA LEU A 80 -1.37 0.87 10.09
C LEU A 80 -1.59 0.52 8.61
N ASN A 81 -2.01 -0.70 8.34
CA ASN A 81 -2.25 -1.20 6.99
C ASN A 81 -3.74 -1.06 6.63
N LEU A 82 -4.07 -0.03 5.85
CA LEU A 82 -5.42 0.31 5.43
C LEU A 82 -5.71 -0.35 4.07
N GLY A 83 -6.77 -1.17 4.00
CA GLY A 83 -7.01 -2.04 2.85
C GLY A 83 -6.06 -3.23 2.85
N ALA A 84 -5.80 -3.80 4.03
CA ALA A 84 -4.78 -4.83 4.24
C ALA A 84 -5.03 -6.09 3.40
N GLY A 85 -6.28 -6.35 3.01
CA GLY A 85 -6.71 -7.49 2.22
C GLY A 85 -6.07 -8.79 2.69
N LEU A 86 -5.45 -9.48 1.74
CA LEU A 86 -4.73 -10.73 2.00
C LEU A 86 -3.22 -10.53 2.21
N ASP A 87 -2.76 -9.36 2.62
CA ASP A 87 -1.35 -9.11 2.98
C ASP A 87 -0.91 -10.04 4.12
N THR A 88 0.33 -10.53 4.07
CA THR A 88 0.89 -11.48 5.05
C THR A 88 2.20 -10.98 5.65
N ARG A 89 2.57 -9.71 5.40
CA ARG A 89 3.77 -9.08 5.97
C ARG A 89 3.95 -9.31 7.47
N PRO A 90 2.91 -9.22 8.34
CA PRO A 90 3.05 -9.53 9.76
C PRO A 90 3.57 -10.93 10.07
N TYR A 91 3.40 -11.88 9.14
CA TYR A 91 3.76 -13.28 9.29
C TYR A 91 5.09 -13.64 8.62
N ARG A 92 5.46 -12.96 7.52
CA ARG A 92 6.63 -13.31 6.69
C ARG A 92 7.81 -12.35 6.80
N LEU A 93 7.60 -11.09 7.18
CA LEU A 93 8.70 -10.13 7.31
C LEU A 93 9.39 -10.31 8.68
N PRO A 94 10.72 -10.13 8.76
CA PRO A 94 11.48 -10.20 10.01
C PRO A 94 11.25 -8.94 10.89
N LEU A 95 10.02 -8.78 11.38
CA LEU A 95 9.60 -7.61 12.16
C LEU A 95 9.97 -7.75 13.64
N PRO A 96 10.28 -6.64 14.35
CA PRO A 96 10.47 -6.68 15.79
C PRO A 96 9.21 -7.20 16.52
N PRO A 97 9.32 -8.10 17.51
CA PRO A 97 8.16 -8.59 18.26
C PRO A 97 7.39 -7.52 19.04
N SER A 98 8.02 -6.37 19.30
CA SER A 98 7.40 -5.21 19.96
C SER A 98 6.62 -4.31 19.01
N LEU A 99 6.79 -4.47 17.69
CA LEU A 99 6.07 -3.68 16.69
C LEU A 99 4.57 -4.01 16.76
N ASN A 100 3.73 -2.99 16.75
CA ASN A 100 2.29 -3.17 16.59
C ASN A 100 1.94 -3.10 15.10
N TRP A 101 1.14 -4.03 14.61
CA TRP A 101 0.65 -4.03 13.24
C TRP A 101 -0.87 -4.10 13.28
N VAL A 102 -1.52 -3.08 12.72
CA VAL A 102 -2.98 -2.98 12.66
C VAL A 102 -3.40 -3.17 11.21
N GLU A 103 -4.14 -4.24 10.93
CA GLU A 103 -4.77 -4.49 9.64
C GLU A 103 -6.21 -3.98 9.65
N VAL A 104 -6.58 -3.19 8.66
CA VAL A 104 -7.95 -2.66 8.52
C VAL A 104 -8.50 -2.99 7.15
N ASP A 105 -9.65 -3.65 7.12
CA ASP A 105 -10.38 -3.97 5.90
C ASP A 105 -11.83 -4.35 6.19
N LEU A 106 -12.59 -4.68 5.15
CA LEU A 106 -13.99 -5.11 5.23
C LEU A 106 -14.16 -6.33 6.15
N PRO A 107 -15.26 -6.39 6.93
CA PRO A 107 -15.49 -7.46 7.90
C PRO A 107 -15.37 -8.88 7.36
N ASP A 108 -15.96 -9.15 6.18
CA ASP A 108 -15.93 -10.49 5.55
C ASP A 108 -14.50 -10.93 5.22
N LEU A 109 -13.66 -10.01 4.72
CA LEU A 109 -12.30 -10.32 4.30
C LEU A 109 -11.38 -10.53 5.51
N MET A 110 -11.55 -9.72 6.56
CA MET A 110 -10.83 -9.89 7.83
C MET A 110 -11.21 -11.18 8.54
N ALA A 111 -12.50 -11.52 8.61
CA ALA A 111 -12.96 -12.77 9.21
C ALA A 111 -12.39 -14.01 8.47
N GLU A 112 -12.38 -13.99 7.14
CA GLU A 112 -11.84 -15.10 6.34
C GLU A 112 -10.32 -15.23 6.50
N LYS A 113 -9.59 -14.11 6.54
CA LYS A 113 -8.14 -14.11 6.77
C LYS A 113 -7.77 -14.63 8.16
N GLU A 114 -8.48 -14.18 9.19
CA GLU A 114 -8.32 -14.68 10.57
C GLU A 114 -8.52 -16.19 10.62
N ARG A 115 -9.63 -16.68 10.06
CA ARG A 115 -9.94 -18.12 10.03
C ARG A 115 -8.85 -18.93 9.33
N LYS A 116 -8.30 -18.45 8.22
CA LYS A 116 -7.25 -19.17 7.47
C LYS A 116 -5.88 -19.12 8.14
N LEU A 117 -5.59 -18.09 8.92
CA LEU A 117 -4.30 -17.90 9.60
C LEU A 117 -4.33 -18.26 11.09
N GLN A 118 -5.45 -18.76 11.62
CA GLN A 118 -5.64 -19.05 13.05
C GLN A 118 -4.58 -19.98 13.68
N LEU A 119 -3.94 -20.84 12.88
CA LEU A 119 -2.89 -21.78 13.34
C LEU A 119 -1.47 -21.21 13.18
N HIS A 120 -1.34 -20.00 12.66
CA HIS A 120 -0.06 -19.36 12.38
C HIS A 120 0.15 -18.16 13.30
N ARG A 121 1.37 -18.00 13.80
CA ARG A 121 1.73 -16.88 14.67
C ARG A 121 2.40 -15.77 13.85
N PRO A 122 1.96 -14.50 13.98
CA PRO A 122 2.69 -13.38 13.40
C PRO A 122 4.02 -13.16 14.14
N GLN A 123 4.96 -12.48 13.47
CA GLN A 123 6.27 -12.10 14.00
C GLN A 123 6.20 -10.90 14.96
N CYS A 124 5.11 -10.14 14.92
CA CYS A 124 4.87 -8.93 15.69
C CYS A 124 3.47 -8.94 16.35
N ARG A 125 3.13 -7.90 17.11
CA ARG A 125 1.81 -7.77 17.75
C ARG A 125 0.78 -7.38 16.70
N LEU A 126 -0.06 -8.32 16.28
CA LEU A 126 -1.05 -8.12 15.23
C LEU A 126 -2.44 -7.86 15.82
N GLN A 127 -3.09 -6.79 15.34
CA GLN A 127 -4.51 -6.51 15.58
C GLN A 127 -5.22 -6.39 14.23
N ARG A 128 -6.45 -6.91 14.14
CA ARG A 128 -7.33 -6.75 12.98
C ARG A 128 -8.54 -5.91 13.35
N VAL A 129 -8.87 -4.97 12.48
CA VAL A 129 -10.02 -4.07 12.62
C VAL A 129 -10.91 -4.22 11.40
N SER A 130 -12.13 -4.69 11.63
CA SER A 130 -13.15 -4.87 10.60
C SER A 130 -13.89 -3.55 10.37
N LEU A 131 -13.56 -2.83 9.30
CA LEU A 131 -14.06 -1.48 9.03
C LEU A 131 -14.03 -1.19 7.52
N ASP A 132 -15.14 -0.63 7.00
CA ASP A 132 -15.16 -0.04 5.66
C ASP A 132 -14.55 1.37 5.70
N LEU A 133 -13.40 1.53 5.05
CA LEU A 133 -12.64 2.79 5.04
C LEU A 133 -13.40 3.94 4.39
N VAL A 134 -14.44 3.68 3.60
CA VAL A 134 -15.31 4.74 3.03
C VAL A 134 -16.19 5.38 4.11
N ASN A 135 -16.44 4.70 5.23
CA ASN A 135 -17.14 5.28 6.37
C ASN A 135 -16.23 6.27 7.10
N THR A 136 -16.38 7.56 6.76
CA THR A 136 -15.57 8.66 7.32
C THR A 136 -15.57 8.70 8.84
N ARG A 137 -16.73 8.50 9.48
CA ARG A 137 -16.83 8.55 10.95
C ARG A 137 -15.97 7.47 11.60
N PHE A 138 -16.16 6.21 11.19
CA PHE A 138 -15.39 5.11 11.77
C PHE A 138 -13.91 5.20 11.43
N ARG A 139 -13.57 5.65 10.21
CA ARG A 139 -12.17 5.91 9.83
C ARG A 139 -11.53 6.94 10.77
N GLN A 140 -12.19 8.06 11.04
CA GLN A 140 -11.67 9.10 11.93
C GLN A 140 -11.52 8.59 13.37
N GLU A 141 -12.53 7.89 13.91
CA GLU A 141 -12.45 7.28 15.25
C GLU A 141 -11.26 6.32 15.39
N LEU A 142 -10.99 5.49 14.37
CA LEU A 142 -9.82 4.62 14.31
C LEU A 142 -8.51 5.42 14.29
N LEU A 143 -8.41 6.44 13.43
CA LEU A 143 -7.21 7.24 13.30
C LEU A 143 -6.88 8.00 14.60
N ASP A 144 -7.89 8.55 15.26
CA ASP A 144 -7.74 9.20 16.57
C ASP A 144 -7.23 8.22 17.64
N GLN A 145 -7.76 6.98 17.66
CA GLN A 145 -7.30 5.94 18.58
C GLN A 145 -5.85 5.54 18.32
N VAL A 146 -5.47 5.35 17.04
CA VAL A 146 -4.09 5.03 16.66
C VAL A 146 -3.15 6.18 17.04
N ASN A 147 -3.54 7.41 16.75
CA ASN A 147 -2.77 8.61 17.07
C ASN A 147 -2.56 8.76 18.59
N ALA A 148 -3.58 8.47 19.40
CA ALA A 148 -3.49 8.54 20.86
C ALA A 148 -2.58 7.46 21.49
N THR A 149 -2.34 6.35 20.80
CA THR A 149 -1.66 5.17 21.38
C THR A 149 -0.30 4.86 20.79
N ALA A 150 -0.04 5.25 19.53
CA ALA A 150 1.25 5.08 18.88
C ALA A 150 2.21 6.22 19.23
N LYS A 151 3.52 5.94 19.25
CA LYS A 151 4.54 6.99 19.30
C LYS A 151 4.75 7.58 17.91
N GLN A 152 4.92 6.71 16.91
CA GLN A 152 5.00 7.06 15.51
C GLN A 152 4.50 5.89 14.66
N THR A 153 3.74 6.22 13.62
CA THR A 153 3.03 5.28 12.77
C THR A 153 3.47 5.40 11.31
N LEU A 154 3.69 4.25 10.69
CA LEU A 154 3.72 4.11 9.23
C LEU A 154 2.33 3.66 8.76
N VAL A 155 1.70 4.44 7.90
CA VAL A 155 0.44 4.11 7.24
C VAL A 155 0.74 3.48 5.88
N ILE A 156 0.06 2.39 5.54
CA ILE A 156 0.20 1.70 4.25
C ILE A 156 -1.16 1.67 3.56
N THR A 157 -1.21 2.00 2.27
CA THR A 157 -2.39 1.83 1.40
C THR A 157 -1.98 1.18 0.08
N GLU A 158 -1.53 -0.09 0.11
CA GLU A 158 -1.16 -0.84 -1.09
C GLU A 158 -2.40 -1.25 -1.89
N GLY A 159 -2.45 -0.91 -3.17
CA GLY A 159 -3.56 -1.32 -4.04
C GLY A 159 -4.93 -0.80 -3.59
N LEU A 160 -4.97 0.32 -2.85
CA LEU A 160 -6.22 0.91 -2.36
C LEU A 160 -6.61 2.19 -3.11
N LEU A 161 -5.70 3.17 -3.18
CA LEU A 161 -6.04 4.54 -3.61
C LEU A 161 -6.67 4.59 -5.00
N GLY A 162 -6.19 3.72 -5.91
CA GLY A 162 -6.76 3.61 -7.24
C GLY A 162 -8.26 3.27 -7.28
N TYR A 163 -8.84 2.66 -6.23
CA TYR A 163 -10.27 2.30 -6.17
C TYR A 163 -11.17 3.41 -5.57
N LEU A 164 -10.56 4.43 -4.97
CA LEU A 164 -11.24 5.55 -4.34
C LEU A 164 -11.44 6.69 -5.35
N SER A 165 -12.48 7.51 -5.17
CA SER A 165 -12.59 8.76 -5.91
C SER A 165 -11.54 9.77 -5.42
N GLU A 166 -11.22 10.77 -6.24
CA GLU A 166 -10.32 11.85 -5.83
C GLU A 166 -10.75 12.50 -4.51
N ALA A 167 -12.04 12.81 -4.34
CA ALA A 167 -12.58 13.36 -3.10
C ALA A 167 -12.35 12.45 -1.88
N GLN A 168 -12.45 11.12 -2.06
CA GLN A 168 -12.17 10.16 -0.99
C GLN A 168 -10.67 10.11 -0.66
N VAL A 169 -9.79 10.21 -1.66
CA VAL A 169 -8.33 10.28 -1.44
C VAL A 169 -7.93 11.59 -0.77
N THR A 170 -8.50 12.72 -1.18
CA THR A 170 -8.31 14.02 -0.53
C THR A 170 -8.69 13.94 0.95
N GLN A 171 -9.89 13.44 1.25
CA GLN A 171 -10.34 13.32 2.64
C GLN A 171 -9.45 12.38 3.46
N LEU A 172 -9.01 11.25 2.89
CA LEU A 172 -8.07 10.35 3.56
C LEU A 172 -6.73 11.04 3.83
N ALA A 173 -6.17 11.73 2.84
CA ALA A 173 -4.91 12.45 2.98
C ALA A 173 -4.96 13.52 4.06
N GLU A 174 -6.07 14.27 4.15
CA GLU A 174 -6.30 15.25 5.21
C GLU A 174 -6.53 14.59 6.57
N ASP A 175 -7.34 13.54 6.65
CA ASP A 175 -7.61 12.81 7.90
C ASP A 175 -6.31 12.23 8.49
N LEU A 176 -5.40 11.72 7.65
CA LEU A 176 -4.08 11.24 8.05
C LEU A 176 -3.17 12.41 8.48
N GLN A 177 -3.12 13.50 7.72
CA GLN A 177 -2.25 14.64 7.99
C GLN A 177 -2.56 15.34 9.32
N ARG A 178 -3.82 15.32 9.76
CA ARG A 178 -4.25 15.88 11.06
C ARG A 178 -3.66 15.12 12.27
N GLN A 179 -3.15 13.91 12.08
CA GLN A 179 -2.68 13.04 13.16
C GLN A 179 -1.17 13.17 13.33
N CYS A 180 -0.72 13.83 14.40
CA CYS A 180 0.69 14.14 14.63
C CYS A 180 1.60 12.89 14.74
N ASN A 181 1.06 11.74 15.14
CA ASN A 181 1.81 10.48 15.26
C ASN A 181 1.69 9.58 14.01
N LEU A 182 1.01 9.99 12.94
CA LEU A 182 0.95 9.26 11.66
C LEU A 182 1.85 9.94 10.61
N ARG A 183 3.15 9.91 10.91
CA ARG A 183 4.15 10.68 10.18
C ARG A 183 4.41 10.19 8.76
N TRP A 184 4.35 8.88 8.49
CA TRP A 184 4.69 8.32 7.18
C TRP A 184 3.49 7.67 6.51
N TRP A 185 3.37 7.85 5.19
CA TRP A 185 2.34 7.21 4.37
C TRP A 185 2.93 6.60 3.10
N LEU A 186 2.87 5.28 2.99
CA LEU A 186 3.45 4.47 1.92
C LEU A 186 2.35 3.89 1.01
N PHE A 187 2.42 4.14 -0.30
CA PHE A 187 1.43 3.67 -1.25
C PHE A 187 1.95 3.52 -2.68
N GLU A 188 1.13 2.88 -3.52
CA GLU A 188 1.32 2.83 -4.97
C GLU A 188 0.64 4.03 -5.64
N LEU A 189 1.40 4.81 -6.40
CA LEU A 189 0.91 5.88 -7.25
C LEU A 189 0.81 5.38 -8.70
N LEU A 190 -0.40 5.39 -9.24
CA LEU A 190 -0.70 5.05 -10.64
C LEU A 190 -0.54 6.29 -11.54
N PRO A 191 0.06 6.17 -12.74
CA PRO A 191 0.12 7.26 -13.69
C PRO A 191 -1.23 7.43 -14.43
N PRO A 192 -1.60 8.64 -14.90
CA PRO A 192 -2.88 8.87 -15.58
C PRO A 192 -3.13 7.93 -16.77
N LEU A 193 -2.09 7.67 -17.56
CA LEU A 193 -2.16 6.77 -18.72
C LEU A 193 -2.50 5.33 -18.34
N PHE A 194 -2.22 4.91 -17.10
CA PHE A 194 -2.56 3.56 -16.63
C PHE A 194 -4.06 3.31 -16.67
N LEU A 195 -4.89 4.27 -16.26
CA LEU A 195 -6.34 4.10 -16.22
C LEU A 195 -6.89 3.77 -17.61
N GLN A 196 -6.44 4.50 -18.63
CA GLN A 196 -6.89 4.32 -20.01
C GLN A 196 -6.36 3.01 -20.59
N GLN A 197 -5.07 2.72 -20.42
CA GLN A 197 -4.44 1.51 -20.98
C GLN A 197 -4.97 0.24 -20.32
N TRP A 198 -5.12 0.24 -19.00
CA TRP A 198 -5.62 -0.92 -18.26
C TRP A 198 -7.05 -1.25 -18.65
N GLN A 199 -7.93 -0.26 -18.79
CA GLN A 199 -9.33 -0.49 -19.24
C GLN A 199 -9.40 -1.14 -20.63
N GLN A 200 -8.43 -0.87 -21.50
CA GLN A 200 -8.36 -1.42 -22.86
C GLN A 200 -7.68 -2.80 -22.94
N SER A 201 -6.92 -3.19 -21.92
CA SER A 201 -6.22 -4.47 -21.87
C SER A 201 -7.18 -5.65 -21.72
N ASN A 202 -6.73 -6.86 -22.07
CA ASN A 202 -7.53 -8.08 -21.84
C ASN A 202 -7.89 -8.26 -20.36
N GLU A 203 -7.01 -7.81 -19.47
CA GLU A 203 -7.20 -7.89 -18.02
C GLU A 203 -8.25 -6.90 -17.52
N GLY A 204 -8.24 -5.65 -18.02
CA GLY A 204 -9.31 -4.70 -17.71
C GLY A 204 -10.66 -5.17 -18.23
N LYS A 205 -10.69 -5.86 -19.38
CA LYS A 205 -11.89 -6.52 -19.90
C LYS A 205 -12.35 -7.66 -18.99
N ILE A 206 -11.47 -8.62 -18.67
CA ILE A 206 -11.78 -9.72 -17.74
C ILE A 206 -12.27 -9.16 -16.40
N TYR A 207 -11.60 -8.13 -15.87
CA TYR A 207 -12.01 -7.53 -14.62
C TYR A 207 -13.39 -6.89 -14.67
N ARG A 208 -13.65 -6.10 -15.71
CA ARG A 208 -14.95 -5.49 -15.91
C ARG A 208 -16.05 -6.55 -16.03
N ASP A 209 -15.80 -7.61 -16.79
CA ASP A 209 -16.81 -8.59 -17.19
C ASP A 209 -17.07 -9.62 -16.06
N TYR A 210 -16.04 -10.00 -15.29
CA TYR A 210 -16.14 -11.01 -14.22
C TYR A 210 -16.20 -10.42 -12.81
N PHE A 211 -15.42 -9.38 -12.53
CA PHE A 211 -15.25 -8.85 -11.16
C PHE A 211 -16.05 -7.57 -10.89
N ASN A 212 -16.41 -6.75 -11.89
CA ASN A 212 -17.01 -5.43 -11.63
C ASN A 212 -18.32 -5.11 -12.37
N GLN A 213 -19.04 -6.12 -12.89
CA GLN A 213 -20.37 -5.96 -13.53
C GLN A 213 -20.45 -4.82 -14.56
N GLY A 214 -19.40 -4.60 -15.35
CA GLY A 214 -19.40 -3.53 -16.35
C GLY A 214 -18.81 -2.18 -15.90
N ARG A 215 -18.44 -1.99 -14.62
CA ARG A 215 -17.89 -0.70 -14.12
C ARG A 215 -16.35 -0.64 -14.22
N PRO A 216 -15.75 0.55 -14.44
CA PRO A 216 -14.31 0.72 -14.36
C PRO A 216 -13.81 0.51 -12.91
N ALA A 217 -12.69 -0.21 -12.78
CA ALA A 217 -12.14 -0.61 -11.48
C ALA A 217 -11.45 0.55 -10.77
N PHE A 218 -10.61 1.26 -11.52
CA PHE A 218 -9.78 2.34 -11.00
C PHE A 218 -10.41 3.70 -11.31
N LYS A 219 -10.38 4.58 -10.32
CA LYS A 219 -11.01 5.91 -10.28
C LYS A 219 -10.01 7.04 -9.98
N PHE A 220 -8.81 6.70 -9.50
CA PHE A 220 -7.81 7.70 -9.09
C PHE A 220 -6.44 7.42 -9.70
N ALA A 221 -5.94 8.40 -10.46
CA ALA A 221 -4.58 8.51 -10.94
C ALA A 221 -4.32 10.00 -11.26
N PRO A 222 -3.85 10.79 -10.28
CA PRO A 222 -3.82 12.24 -10.39
C PRO A 222 -2.82 12.69 -11.47
N GLU A 223 -3.22 13.60 -12.36
CA GLU A 223 -2.36 14.16 -13.42
C GLU A 223 -1.12 14.85 -12.86
N GLN A 224 -1.24 15.42 -11.66
CA GLN A 224 -0.18 16.13 -10.98
C GLN A 224 0.83 15.18 -10.28
N GLY A 225 0.56 13.87 -10.29
CA GLY A 225 1.39 12.86 -9.60
C GLY A 225 1.49 13.16 -8.10
N THR A 226 2.71 13.19 -7.55
CA THR A 226 2.93 13.50 -6.14
C THR A 226 2.57 14.93 -5.75
N LYS A 227 2.52 15.88 -6.70
CA LYS A 227 2.16 17.26 -6.42
C LYS A 227 0.72 17.40 -5.88
N PHE A 228 -0.15 16.44 -6.21
CA PHE A 228 -1.48 16.34 -5.61
C PHE A 228 -1.41 16.28 -4.08
N PHE A 229 -0.54 15.42 -3.53
CA PHE A 229 -0.39 15.27 -2.08
C PHE A 229 0.41 16.41 -1.44
N GLN A 230 1.36 17.00 -2.19
CA GLN A 230 2.10 18.17 -1.73
C GLN A 230 1.19 19.38 -1.49
N ALA A 231 0.17 19.55 -2.33
CA ALA A 231 -0.86 20.57 -2.12
C ALA A 231 -1.69 20.35 -0.83
N LEU A 232 -1.70 19.11 -0.31
CA LEU A 232 -2.38 18.72 0.93
C LEU A 232 -1.43 18.70 2.15
N GLY A 233 -0.24 19.30 2.03
CA GLY A 233 0.71 19.45 3.13
C GLY A 233 1.63 18.25 3.39
N TRP A 234 1.71 17.31 2.44
CA TRP A 234 2.65 16.19 2.52
C TRP A 234 3.96 16.46 1.77
N GLU A 235 5.06 15.92 2.26
CA GLU A 235 6.36 15.94 1.59
C GLU A 235 6.71 14.55 1.05
N VAL A 236 7.44 14.49 -0.07
CA VAL A 236 7.87 13.21 -0.65
C VAL A 236 9.24 12.85 -0.07
N SER A 237 9.29 11.83 0.78
CA SER A 237 10.54 11.35 1.39
C SER A 237 11.23 10.29 0.55
N GLU A 238 10.47 9.40 -0.09
CA GLU A 238 10.99 8.41 -1.03
C GLU A 238 10.05 8.26 -2.24
N LEU A 239 10.63 8.15 -3.44
CA LEU A 239 9.93 7.79 -4.66
C LEU A 239 10.73 6.71 -5.38
N ARG A 240 10.08 5.58 -5.66
CA ARG A 240 10.67 4.41 -6.33
C ARG A 240 9.84 4.05 -7.55
N SER A 241 10.39 4.32 -8.73
CA SER A 241 9.78 3.89 -10.00
C SER A 241 9.80 2.37 -10.11
N LEU A 242 8.63 1.76 -10.36
CA LEU A 242 8.55 0.32 -10.59
C LEU A 242 9.23 -0.10 -11.90
N TRP A 243 9.36 0.81 -12.87
CA TRP A 243 10.13 0.54 -14.09
C TRP A 243 11.62 0.38 -13.79
N THR A 244 12.19 1.28 -12.97
CA THR A 244 13.59 1.19 -12.56
C THR A 244 13.83 -0.06 -11.72
N ALA A 245 12.90 -0.37 -10.80
CA ALA A 245 12.95 -1.59 -10.01
C ALA A 245 12.84 -2.85 -10.90
N ALA A 246 11.98 -2.86 -11.93
CA ALA A 246 11.89 -3.97 -12.89
C ALA A 246 13.23 -4.24 -13.60
N ARG A 247 13.97 -3.18 -13.95
CA ARG A 247 15.32 -3.32 -14.51
C ARG A 247 16.31 -3.90 -13.51
N GLN A 248 16.32 -3.36 -12.30
CA GLN A 248 17.22 -3.79 -11.23
C GLN A 248 16.99 -5.26 -10.86
N PHE A 249 15.72 -5.69 -10.78
CA PHE A 249 15.33 -7.06 -10.48
C PHE A 249 15.28 -7.99 -11.70
N GLN A 250 15.74 -7.51 -12.86
CA GLN A 250 15.78 -8.27 -14.12
C GLN A 250 14.41 -8.79 -14.61
N ARG A 251 13.31 -8.16 -14.19
CA ARG A 251 11.91 -8.46 -14.52
C ARG A 251 11.37 -7.73 -15.76
N LEU A 252 12.22 -7.05 -16.53
CA LEU A 252 11.81 -6.59 -17.87
C LEU A 252 11.64 -7.78 -18.82
N HIS A 253 10.57 -7.78 -19.61
CA HIS A 253 10.30 -8.84 -20.59
C HIS A 253 11.27 -8.74 -21.79
N GLY A 254 11.61 -9.89 -22.39
CA GLY A 254 12.72 -10.04 -23.35
C GLY A 254 12.77 -9.04 -24.50
N GLN A 255 11.69 -8.86 -25.26
CA GLN A 255 11.67 -7.89 -26.37
C GLN A 255 11.84 -6.44 -25.88
N LEU A 256 11.29 -6.13 -24.71
CA LEU A 256 11.40 -4.81 -24.09
C LEU A 256 12.83 -4.52 -23.61
N LYS A 257 13.56 -5.53 -23.13
CA LYS A 257 14.98 -5.42 -22.75
C LYS A 257 15.85 -4.97 -23.94
N VAL A 258 15.54 -5.44 -25.14
CA VAL A 258 16.31 -5.17 -26.37
C VAL A 258 15.85 -3.87 -27.04
N LEU A 259 14.54 -3.60 -27.07
CA LEU A 259 13.98 -2.43 -27.77
C LEU A 259 13.99 -1.14 -26.93
N ALA A 260 14.09 -1.24 -25.60
CA ALA A 260 14.12 -0.09 -24.71
C ALA A 260 15.13 1.00 -25.12
N PRO A 261 16.42 0.70 -25.38
CA PRO A 261 17.39 1.70 -25.82
C PRO A 261 16.97 2.39 -27.12
N CYS A 262 16.43 1.64 -28.09
CA CYS A 262 15.98 2.17 -29.38
C CYS A 262 14.73 3.05 -29.24
N LEU A 263 13.75 2.63 -28.43
CA LEU A 263 12.51 3.39 -28.19
C LEU A 263 12.80 4.78 -27.61
N ARG A 264 13.83 4.90 -26.76
CA ARG A 264 14.27 6.20 -26.21
C ARG A 264 14.60 7.23 -27.31
N TRP A 265 15.16 6.79 -28.43
CA TRP A 265 15.61 7.68 -29.50
C TRP A 265 14.58 7.84 -30.63
N PHE A 266 13.84 6.77 -30.95
CA PHE A 266 12.94 6.75 -32.11
C PHE A 266 11.46 6.96 -31.77
N ALA A 267 11.07 6.81 -30.50
CA ALA A 267 9.69 6.99 -30.04
C ALA A 267 9.67 7.62 -28.63
N PRO A 268 10.18 8.84 -28.44
CA PRO A 268 10.40 9.44 -27.12
C PRO A 268 9.12 9.57 -26.28
N GLN A 269 7.97 9.78 -26.90
CA GLN A 269 6.67 9.80 -26.21
C GLN A 269 6.26 8.41 -25.69
N SER A 270 6.45 7.35 -26.50
CA SER A 270 6.21 5.96 -26.08
C SER A 270 7.22 5.50 -25.03
N TRP A 271 8.46 6.00 -25.11
CA TRP A 271 9.48 5.80 -24.09
C TRP A 271 9.08 6.45 -22.76
N GLN A 272 8.68 7.73 -22.78
CA GLN A 272 8.19 8.43 -21.59
C GLN A 272 7.01 7.71 -20.96
N ALA A 273 5.96 7.38 -21.72
CA ALA A 273 4.80 6.66 -21.21
C ALA A 273 5.15 5.27 -20.60
N MET A 274 6.22 4.63 -21.08
CA MET A 274 6.71 3.36 -20.53
C MET A 274 7.55 3.54 -19.26
N THR A 275 8.33 4.63 -19.16
CA THR A 275 9.20 4.92 -18.01
C THR A 275 8.50 5.69 -16.88
N GLU A 276 7.44 6.45 -17.21
CA GLU A 276 6.49 7.09 -16.27
C GLU A 276 5.49 6.04 -15.73
N GLY A 277 6.00 4.84 -15.44
CA GLY A 277 5.21 3.77 -14.86
C GLY A 277 4.84 4.07 -13.41
N SER A 278 3.98 3.22 -12.85
CA SER A 278 3.60 3.27 -11.43
C SER A 278 4.83 3.36 -10.53
N SER A 279 4.67 4.10 -9.43
CA SER A 279 5.75 4.32 -8.46
C SER A 279 5.26 3.96 -7.06
N ILE A 280 6.18 3.47 -6.22
CA ILE A 280 5.95 3.43 -4.78
C ILE A 280 6.40 4.76 -4.20
N VAL A 281 5.51 5.41 -3.46
CA VAL A 281 5.73 6.72 -2.86
C VAL A 281 5.63 6.56 -1.35
N MET A 282 6.63 7.07 -0.64
CA MET A 282 6.54 7.34 0.78
C MET A 282 6.44 8.85 0.95
N LEU A 283 5.34 9.26 1.56
CA LEU A 283 5.17 10.62 2.03
C LEU A 283 5.57 10.71 3.50
N GLU A 284 5.98 11.90 3.90
CA GLU A 284 6.12 12.29 5.30
C GLU A 284 5.51 13.66 5.53
N HIS A 285 5.11 13.94 6.76
CA HIS A 285 4.87 15.32 7.19
C HIS A 285 5.53 15.56 8.55
N ALA A 286 5.86 16.81 8.83
CA ALA A 286 6.43 17.17 10.11
C ALA A 286 5.43 16.80 11.23
N THR A 287 5.93 16.13 12.27
CA THR A 287 5.26 16.12 13.57
C THR A 287 5.20 17.56 14.02
N SER A 288 4.01 18.09 14.31
CA SER A 288 3.88 19.25 15.18
C SER A 288 4.40 18.85 16.57
N HIS A 289 5.72 18.80 16.71
CA HIS A 289 6.34 18.99 18.01
C HIS A 289 5.85 20.37 18.43
N GLY A 290 4.88 20.38 19.35
CA GLY A 290 4.52 21.59 20.05
C GLY A 290 5.81 22.27 20.44
N THR A 291 6.03 23.46 19.90
CA THR A 291 6.94 24.42 20.49
C THR A 291 6.50 24.52 21.94
N LEU A 292 7.22 23.82 22.83
CA LEU A 292 7.24 24.17 24.24
C LEU A 292 7.73 25.61 24.25
N ASP A 293 6.79 26.52 24.46
CA ASP A 293 7.03 27.91 24.72
C ASP A 293 8.07 27.97 25.85
N PRO A 294 9.31 28.43 25.62
CA PRO A 294 10.23 28.60 26.71
C PRO A 294 9.78 29.86 27.43
N ASN A 295 9.18 29.68 28.61
CA ASN A 295 9.05 30.68 29.68
C ASN A 295 7.81 31.60 29.61
N PRO A 296 6.92 31.48 30.61
CA PRO A 296 6.48 32.65 31.35
C PRO A 296 7.19 32.64 32.70
N ALA A 297 7.84 33.76 32.97
CA ALA A 297 8.62 34.05 34.16
C ALA A 297 7.98 33.53 35.47
N ALA A 298 8.77 32.82 36.28
CA ALA A 298 8.64 32.94 37.73
C ALA A 298 9.25 34.28 38.14
N PRO A 299 8.55 35.09 38.96
CA PRO A 299 8.98 35.18 40.35
C PRO A 299 7.82 35.33 41.35
N GLY A 300 8.00 34.81 42.57
CA GLY A 300 7.24 35.29 43.72
C GLY A 300 6.99 34.25 44.80
N ALA A 301 8.00 33.99 45.62
CA ALA A 301 7.78 33.49 46.96
C ALA A 301 7.17 34.61 47.82
N LEU A 302 6.04 34.36 48.49
CA LEU A 302 5.65 35.09 49.70
C LEU A 302 4.61 34.31 50.53
N MET A 303 5.13 33.84 51.67
CA MET A 303 4.56 33.72 53.02
C MET A 303 3.21 33.05 53.33
N ALA A 304 3.32 32.18 54.34
CA ALA A 304 2.28 31.66 55.22
C ALA A 304 1.42 32.73 55.89
N ALA A 305 0.13 32.43 56.05
CA ALA A 305 -0.66 32.72 57.25
C ALA A 305 -1.99 31.92 57.26
N VAL A 306 -2.29 31.39 58.45
CA VAL A 306 -3.49 30.66 58.94
C VAL A 306 -3.52 29.15 58.70
#